data_AF-A0A2R6F761-F1
#
_entry.id   AF-A0A2R6F761-F1
#
_cell.length_a   1.000
_cell.length_b   1.000
_cell.length_c   1.000
_cell.angle_alpha   90.00
_cell.angle_beta   90.00
_cell.angle_gamma   90.00
#
_symmetry.space_group_name_H-M   'P 1'
#
loop_
_entity.id
_entity.type
_entity.pdbx_description
1 polymer ?
#
loop_
_entity_poly.entity_id
_entity_poly.type
_entity_poly.pdbx_seq_one_letter_code
_entity_poly.pdbx_strand_id
1 'polypeptide(L)' 'MTGYYDVVLGLIPLAMAGITGGLVLAGFALTTAIPLGSIAAVGLIGHAMFVNAPVSTEPVQSEPVRSTD' A
#
# COMPACT_ATOMS: atom_id res chain seq x y z
N MET A 1 4.26 1.22 -17.44
CA MET A 1 4.61 0.03 -16.65
C MET A 1 3.94 0.22 -15.30
N THR A 2 2.91 -0.56 -14.97
CA THR A 2 2.33 -0.53 -13.62
C THR A 2 3.31 -1.20 -12.67
N GLY A 3 3.82 -0.44 -11.71
CA GLY A 3 4.73 -0.93 -10.68
C GLY A 3 4.01 -1.64 -9.54
N TYR A 4 4.78 -2.21 -8.61
CA TYR A 4 4.26 -2.84 -7.40
C TYR A 4 3.33 -1.90 -6.62
N TYR A 5 3.74 -0.65 -6.39
CA TYR A 5 2.95 0.30 -5.61
C TYR A 5 1.68 0.74 -6.32
N ASP A 6 1.66 0.81 -7.66
CA ASP A 6 0.44 1.14 -8.41
C ASP A 6 -0.64 0.08 -8.17
N VAL A 7 -0.24 -1.19 -8.11
CA VAL A 7 -1.15 -2.30 -7.80
C VAL A 7 -1.61 -2.22 -6.34
N VAL A 8 -0.70 -2.03 -5.38
CA VAL A 8 -1.06 -1.88 -3.95
C VAL A 8 -2.02 -0.71 -3.75
N LEU A 9 -1.76 0.43 -4.40
CA LEU A 9 -2.62 1.62 -4.35
C LEU A 9 -4.02 1.34 -4.86
N GLY A 10 -4.19 0.51 -5.89
CA GLY A 10 -5.50 0.06 -6.36
C GLY A 10 -6.16 -0.96 -5.43
N LEU A 11 -5.38 -1.85 -4.82
CA LEU A 11 -5.88 -2.89 -3.92
C LEU A 11 -6.45 -2.33 -2.61
N ILE A 12 -5.91 -1.23 -2.07
CA ILE A 12 -6.40 -0.61 -0.83
C ILE A 12 -7.89 -0.21 -0.91
N PRO A 13 -8.33 0.66 -1.85
CA PRO A 13 -9.73 1.03 -1.98
C PRO A 13 -10.58 -0.16 -2.45
N LEU A 14 -10.04 -1.05 -3.29
CA LEU A 14 -10.75 -2.25 -3.73
C LEU A 14 -11.07 -3.19 -2.58
N ALA A 15 -10.10 -3.48 -1.70
CA ALA A 15 -10.30 -4.31 -0.53
C ALA A 15 -11.28 -3.66 0.44
N MET A 16 -11.12 -2.36 0.70
CA MET A 16 -12.01 -1.64 1.61
C MET A 16 -13.45 -1.62 1.10
N ALA A 17 -13.68 -1.23 -0.15
CA ALA A 17 -15.02 -1.18 -0.74
C ALA A 17 -15.60 -2.57 -0.99
N GLY A 18 -14.79 -3.52 -1.46
CA GLY A 18 -15.21 -4.89 -1.77
C GLY A 18 -15.63 -5.67 -0.53
N ILE A 19 -14.82 -5.64 0.53
CA ILE A 19 -15.15 -6.33 1.78
C ILE A 19 -16.33 -5.65 2.47
N THR A 20 -16.32 -4.32 2.58
CA THR A 20 -17.44 -3.58 3.19
C THR A 20 -18.73 -3.82 2.43
N GLY A 21 -18.72 -3.67 1.11
CA GLY A 21 -19.86 -3.89 0.24
C GLY A 21 -20.36 -5.33 0.31
N GLY A 22 -19.45 -6.32 0.26
CA GLY A 22 -19.80 -7.73 0.38
C GLY A 22 -20.47 -8.06 1.72
N LEU A 23 -19.96 -7.51 2.83
CA LEU A 23 -20.54 -7.69 4.15
C LEU A 23 -21.92 -7.02 4.28
N VAL A 24 -22.08 -5.81 3.73
CA VAL A 24 -23.39 -5.14 3.70
C VAL A 24 -24.40 -5.93 2.89
N LEU A 25 -24.00 -6.46 1.72
CA LEU A 25 -24.86 -7.33 0.90
C LEU A 25 -25.19 -8.65 1.60
N ALA A 26 -24.30 -9.15 2.47
CA ALA A 26 -24.55 -10.29 3.34
C ALA A 26 -25.40 -9.95 4.59
N GLY A 27 -25.86 -8.70 4.74
CA GLY A 27 -26.76 -8.28 5.83
C GLY A 27 -26.07 -7.77 7.09
N PHE A 28 -24.75 -7.61 7.09
CA PHE A 28 -24.04 -7.04 8.22
C PHE A 28 -24.25 -5.51 8.31
N ALA A 29 -24.34 -5.00 9.53
CA ALA A 29 -24.41 -3.57 9.77
C ALA A 29 -23.13 -2.85 9.33
N LEU A 30 -23.27 -1.62 8.87
CA LEU A 30 -22.14 -0.81 8.38
C LEU A 30 -21.06 -0.58 9.46
N THR A 31 -21.48 -0.48 10.73
CA THR A 31 -20.60 -0.37 11.90
C THR A 31 -19.74 -1.62 12.13
N THR A 32 -20.11 -2.77 11.58
CA THR A 32 -19.31 -4.01 11.59
C THR A 32 -18.53 -4.16 10.27
N ALA A 33 -19.16 -3.86 9.14
CA ALA A 33 -18.57 -4.03 7.82
C ALA A 33 -17.36 -3.10 7.58
N ILE A 34 -17.47 -1.82 7.95
CA ILE A 34 -16.40 -0.83 7.74
C ILE A 34 -15.13 -1.23 8.50
N PRO A 35 -15.17 -1.51 9.83
CA PRO A 35 -13.95 -1.91 10.55
C PRO A 35 -13.28 -3.15 9.95
N LEU A 36 -14.06 -4.15 9.52
CA LEU A 36 -13.51 -5.37 8.90
C LEU A 36 -12.82 -5.07 7.56
N GLY A 37 -13.43 -4.24 6.71
CA GLY A 37 -12.78 -3.75 5.48
C GLY A 37 -11.51 -2.95 5.76
N SER A 38 -11.51 -2.12 6.80
CA SER A 38 -10.35 -1.33 7.22
C SER A 38 -9.16 -2.19 7.66
N ILE A 39 -9.39 -3.33 8.34
CA ILE A 39 -8.30 -4.24 8.74
C ILE A 39 -7.54 -4.75 7.52
N ALA A 40 -8.24 -5.13 6.45
CA ALA A 40 -7.61 -5.58 5.21
C ALA A 40 -6.83 -4.45 4.53
N ALA A 41 -7.39 -3.24 4.47
CA ALA A 41 -6.72 -2.06 3.92
C ALA A 41 -5.44 -1.72 4.70
N VAL A 42 -5.50 -1.70 6.03
CA VAL A 42 -4.34 -1.48 6.90
C VAL A 42 -3.31 -2.60 6.74
N GLY A 43 -3.73 -3.86 6.59
CA GLY A 43 -2.85 -4.98 6.30
C GLY A 43 -2.08 -4.82 4.99
N LEU A 44 -2.73 -4.33 3.92
CA LEU A 44 -2.07 -4.03 2.65
C LEU A 44 -1.07 -2.88 2.78
N ILE A 45 -1.45 -1.80 3.49
CA ILE A 45 -0.54 -0.68 3.79
C ILE A 45 0.68 -1.19 4.56
N GLY A 46 0.46 -1.97 5.61
CA GLY A 46 1.52 -2.59 6.40
C GLY A 46 2.42 -3.49 5.56
N HIS A 47 1.84 -4.36 4.72
CA HIS A 47 2.62 -5.21 3.82
C HIS A 47 3.53 -4.39 2.90
N ALA A 48 3.00 -3.32 2.30
CA ALA A 48 3.79 -2.43 1.46
C ALA A 48 4.86 -1.66 2.24
N MET A 49 4.61 -1.31 3.50
CA MET A 49 5.60 -0.62 4.34
C MET A 49 6.71 -1.54 4.86
N PHE A 50 6.39 -2.79 5.18
CA PHE A 50 7.32 -3.69 5.87
C PHE A 50 7.98 -4.74 4.96
N VAL A 51 7.32 -5.19 3.88
CA VAL A 51 7.87 -6.22 2.98
C VAL A 51 8.65 -5.61 1.83
N ASN A 52 8.11 -4.56 1.23
CA ASN A 52 8.76 -3.83 0.17
C ASN A 52 8.75 -2.35 0.53
N ALA A 53 9.50 -1.99 1.57
CA ALA A 53 9.50 -0.63 2.09
C ALA A 53 9.90 0.39 1.00
N PRO A 54 9.24 1.55 0.92
CA PRO A 54 9.58 2.59 -0.05
C PRO A 54 10.87 3.29 0.39
N VAL A 55 12.01 2.64 0.17
CA VAL A 55 13.32 3.24 0.36
C VAL A 55 13.72 3.94 -0.94
N SER A 56 14.01 5.23 -0.85
CA SER A 56 14.57 5.98 -1.96
C SER A 56 15.91 5.35 -2.35
N THR A 57 15.97 4.70 -3.49
CA THR A 57 17.23 4.35 -4.14
C THR A 57 17.69 5.60 -4.89
N GLU A 58 18.02 6.68 -4.17
CA GLU A 58 18.76 7.74 -4.83
C GLU A 58 20.12 7.14 -5.22
N PRO A 59 20.50 7.19 -6.50
CA PRO A 59 21.86 6.85 -6.86
C PRO A 59 22.74 7.84 -6.11
N VAL A 60 23.61 7.33 -5.23
CA VAL A 60 24.69 8.13 -4.67
C VAL A 60 25.43 8.67 -5.90
N GLN A 61 25.18 9.92 -6.25
CA GLN A 61 25.98 10.61 -7.25
C GLN A 61 27.37 10.61 -6.63
N SER A 62 28.20 9.69 -7.11
CA SER A 62 29.62 9.69 -6.78
C SER A 62 30.14 10.96 -7.41
N GLU A 63 30.20 12.04 -6.62
CA GLU A 63 30.95 13.22 -6.99
C GLU A 63 32.34 12.72 -7.40
N PRO A 64 32.81 13.02 -8.62
CA PRO A 64 34.13 12.60 -9.03
C PRO A 64 35.11 13.25 -8.05
N VAL A 65 35.79 12.44 -7.24
CA VAL A 65 36.89 12.89 -6.39
C VAL A 65 37.83 13.67 -7.28
N ARG A 66 37.79 15.00 -7.16
CA ARG A 66 38.70 15.89 -7.85
C ARG A 66 40.04 15.71 -7.19
N SER A 67 40.82 14.76 -7.72
CA SER A 67 42.23 14.60 -7.37
C SER A 67 42.92 15.88 -7.82
N THR A 68 43.15 16.79 -6.88
CA THR A 68 44.03 17.94 -7.07
C THR A 68 45.46 17.43 -6.91
N ASP A 69 46.14 17.26 -8.04
CA ASP A 69 47.61 17.32 -8.12
C ASP A 69 48.10 18.77 -7.96
#